data_AF-A0A0F9S1Q3-F1
#
_entry.id   AF-A0A0F9S1Q3-F1
#
_cell.length_a   1.000
_cell.length_b   1.000
_cell.length_c   1.000
_cell.angle_alpha   90.00
_cell.angle_beta   90.00
_cell.angle_gamma   90.00
#
_symmetry.space_group_name_H-M   'P 1'
#
loop_
_entity.id
_entity.type
_entity.pdbx_description
1 polymer ?
#
loop_
_entity_poly.entity_id
_entity_poly.type
_entity_poly.pdbx_seq_one_letter_code
_entity_poly.pdbx_strand_id
1 'polypeptide(L)'
;FMTAAIDVSDGLLADISHILSSSQVGADIHLANLPLSPSLQKIDLHLAQTLALTAGDDYELCFTVPDSMVNDLLALNLDIHCIGEITAGTEINLFDEHNNNVDIDTAQKGYDHFG
;
A
#
# COMPACT_ATOMS: atom_id res chain seq x y z
N PHE A 1 5.84 13.52 12.52
CA PHE A 1 5.59 12.06 12.64
C PHE A 1 5.96 11.34 11.35
N MET A 2 5.44 11.79 10.22
CA MET A 2 5.64 11.16 8.91
C MET A 2 7.01 11.50 8.31
N THR A 3 7.64 10.52 7.66
CA THR A 3 8.89 10.68 6.89
C THR A 3 8.64 10.96 5.42
N ALA A 4 7.58 10.39 4.85
CA ALA A 4 7.03 10.69 3.53
C ALA A 4 5.53 10.41 3.52
N ALA A 5 4.77 11.06 2.64
CA ALA A 5 3.34 10.84 2.47
C ALA A 5 2.93 11.11 1.01
N ILE A 6 1.92 10.39 0.53
CA ILE A 6 1.31 10.56 -0.78
C ILE A 6 -0.19 10.25 -0.71
N ASP A 7 -0.95 10.96 -1.53
CA ASP A 7 -2.35 10.71 -1.86
C ASP A 7 -2.44 9.45 -2.74
N VAL A 8 -3.38 8.55 -2.45
CA VAL A 8 -3.66 7.39 -3.31
C VAL A 8 -4.76 7.74 -4.32
N SER A 9 -4.35 8.09 -5.54
CA SER A 9 -5.27 8.42 -6.65
C SER A 9 -5.19 7.41 -7.80
N ASP A 10 -4.00 6.88 -8.08
CA ASP A 10 -3.75 6.03 -9.26
C ASP A 10 -3.64 4.55 -8.87
N GLY A 11 -3.75 4.27 -7.56
CA GLY A 11 -3.67 2.96 -6.95
C GLY A 11 -2.44 2.86 -6.06
N LEU A 12 -2.57 2.17 -4.92
CA LEU A 12 -1.55 2.13 -3.87
C LEU A 12 -0.15 1.77 -4.41
N LEU A 13 -0.05 0.80 -5.33
CA LEU A 13 1.25 0.40 -5.89
C LEU A 13 1.86 1.48 -6.78
N ALA A 14 1.04 2.19 -7.57
CA ALA A 14 1.51 3.27 -8.41
C ALA A 14 2.02 4.42 -7.54
N ASP A 15 1.22 4.85 -6.57
CA ASP A 15 1.53 6.02 -5.74
C ASP A 15 2.70 5.76 -4.78
N ILE A 16 2.73 4.61 -4.09
CA ILE A 16 3.85 4.30 -3.21
C ILE A 16 5.17 4.18 -3.99
N SER A 17 5.13 3.72 -5.24
CA SER A 17 6.34 3.62 -6.08
C SER A 17 7.04 4.97 -6.27
N HIS A 18 6.30 6.08 -6.23
CA HIS A 18 6.87 7.43 -6.27
C HIS A 18 7.67 7.76 -5.01
N ILE A 19 7.16 7.41 -3.83
CA ILE A 19 7.89 7.57 -2.56
C ILE A 19 9.16 6.72 -2.58
N LEU A 20 9.03 5.45 -2.96
CA LEU A 20 10.12 4.47 -2.95
C LEU A 20 11.24 4.86 -3.91
N SER A 21 10.88 5.22 -5.15
CA SER A 21 11.85 5.65 -6.17
C SER A 21 12.57 6.93 -5.77
N SER A 22 11.86 7.91 -5.21
CA SER A 22 12.46 9.18 -4.78
C SER A 22 13.40 8.99 -3.58
N SER A 23 13.13 7.98 -2.75
CA SER A 23 13.87 7.69 -1.53
C SER A 23 14.95 6.61 -1.70
N GLN A 24 14.99 5.93 -2.87
CA GLN A 24 15.90 4.82 -3.18
C GLN A 24 15.78 3.66 -2.16
N VAL A 25 14.54 3.30 -1.83
CA VAL A 25 14.19 2.22 -0.90
C VAL A 25 13.12 1.30 -1.51
N GLY A 26 12.94 0.12 -0.92
CA GLY A 26 11.90 -0.84 -1.28
C GLY A 26 10.79 -0.86 -0.24
N ALA A 27 9.81 -1.76 -0.44
CA ALA A 27 8.77 -2.01 0.55
C ALA A 27 8.32 -3.46 0.54
N ASP A 28 8.01 -3.96 1.72
CA ASP A 28 7.34 -5.25 1.92
C ASP A 28 5.90 -4.96 2.36
N ILE A 29 4.91 -5.37 1.57
CA ILE A 29 3.48 -5.10 1.79
C ILE A 29 2.76 -6.40 2.09
N HIS A 30 2.01 -6.43 3.20
CA HIS A 30 1.21 -7.57 3.62
C HIS A 30 -0.25 -7.39 3.18
N LEU A 31 -0.70 -8.22 2.23
CA LEU A 31 -2.02 -8.12 1.61
C LEU A 31 -3.16 -8.35 2.61
N ALA A 32 -2.92 -9.15 3.64
CA ALA A 32 -3.89 -9.40 4.71
C ALA A 32 -4.17 -8.16 5.58
N ASN A 33 -3.26 -7.17 5.57
CA ASN A 33 -3.39 -5.95 6.36
C ASN A 33 -4.02 -4.80 5.57
N LEU A 34 -4.25 -4.96 4.26
CA LEU A 34 -4.88 -3.93 3.44
C LEU A 34 -6.29 -3.64 3.96
N PRO A 35 -6.64 -2.37 4.23
CA PRO A 35 -8.02 -2.01 4.55
C PRO A 35 -8.88 -2.21 3.29
N LEU A 36 -9.82 -3.13 3.36
CA LEU A 36 -10.78 -3.38 2.28
C LEU A 36 -12.12 -2.73 2.60
N SER A 37 -12.66 -1.95 1.66
CA SER A 37 -13.99 -1.36 1.81
C SER A 37 -15.07 -2.44 1.97
N PRO A 38 -16.23 -2.14 2.60
CA PRO A 38 -17.32 -3.09 2.75
C PRO A 38 -17.85 -3.69 1.43
N SER A 39 -17.62 -3.00 0.31
CA SER A 39 -17.97 -3.50 -1.03
C SER A 39 -16.95 -4.53 -1.53
N LEU A 40 -15.66 -4.27 -1.34
CA LEU A 40 -14.59 -5.21 -1.70
C LEU A 40 -14.62 -6.48 -0.83
N GLN A 41 -15.07 -6.38 0.43
CA GLN A 41 -15.24 -7.55 1.29
C GLN A 41 -16.32 -8.55 0.81
N LYS A 42 -17.14 -8.19 -0.20
CA LYS A 42 -18.23 -9.03 -0.72
C LYS A 42 -17.85 -9.81 -1.98
N ILE A 43 -16.65 -9.59 -2.52
CA ILE A 43 -16.16 -10.27 -3.71
C ILE A 43 -15.04 -11.25 -3.34
N ASP A 44 -14.50 -11.94 -4.35
CA ASP A 44 -13.35 -12.82 -4.17
C ASP A 44 -12.15 -12.05 -3.59
N LEU A 45 -11.46 -12.64 -2.60
CA LEU A 45 -10.40 -11.97 -1.85
C LEU A 45 -9.23 -11.55 -2.74
N HIS A 46 -8.83 -12.41 -3.66
CA HIS A 46 -7.71 -12.11 -4.56
C HIS A 46 -8.05 -10.93 -5.48
N LEU A 47 -9.28 -10.91 -6.01
CA LEU A 47 -9.76 -9.77 -6.77
C LEU A 47 -9.87 -8.49 -5.92
N ALA A 48 -10.36 -8.60 -4.68
CA ALA A 48 -10.48 -7.47 -3.76
C ALA A 48 -9.11 -6.84 -3.45
N GLN A 49 -8.11 -7.66 -3.13
CA GLN A 49 -6.73 -7.21 -2.89
C GLN A 49 -6.10 -6.61 -4.14
N THR A 50 -6.32 -7.23 -5.31
CA THR A 50 -5.83 -6.68 -6.58
C THR A 50 -6.41 -5.29 -6.82
N LEU A 51 -7.72 -5.10 -6.63
CA LEU A 51 -8.36 -3.80 -6.79
C LEU A 51 -7.86 -2.77 -5.76
N ALA A 52 -7.70 -3.16 -4.49
CA ALA A 52 -7.14 -2.28 -3.46
C ALA A 52 -5.70 -1.82 -3.77
N LEU A 53 -4.97 -2.57 -4.59
CA LEU A 53 -3.61 -2.23 -4.99
C LEU A 53 -3.54 -1.37 -6.26
N THR A 54 -4.51 -1.50 -7.18
CA THR A 54 -4.37 -0.99 -8.56
C THR A 54 -5.52 -0.10 -9.05
N ALA A 55 -6.69 -0.11 -8.41
CA ALA A 55 -7.87 0.57 -8.97
C ALA A 55 -7.77 2.10 -8.89
N GLY A 56 -7.19 2.63 -7.81
CA GLY A 56 -7.11 4.07 -7.56
C GLY A 56 -8.45 4.68 -7.15
N ASP A 57 -8.54 6.02 -7.23
CA ASP A 57 -9.69 6.85 -6.84
C ASP A 57 -10.13 6.69 -5.36
N ASP A 58 -9.23 6.20 -4.50
CA ASP A 58 -9.48 6.03 -3.07
C ASP A 58 -9.35 7.34 -2.30
N TYR A 59 -8.44 8.24 -2.72
CA TYR A 59 -8.08 9.51 -2.07
C TYR A 59 -7.70 9.35 -0.58
N GLU A 60 -7.18 8.17 -0.23
CA GLU A 60 -6.64 7.87 1.09
C GLU A 60 -5.18 8.33 1.21
N LEU A 61 -4.69 8.46 2.44
CA LEU A 61 -3.31 8.87 2.68
C LEU A 61 -2.40 7.64 2.89
N CYS A 62 -1.44 7.44 2.00
CA CYS A 62 -0.33 6.51 2.21
C CYS A 62 0.88 7.25 2.78
N PHE A 63 1.44 6.80 3.90
CA PHE A 63 2.58 7.46 4.53
C PHE A 63 3.49 6.50 5.27
N THR A 64 4.73 6.92 5.49
CA THR A 64 5.75 6.17 6.24
C THR A 64 6.02 6.83 7.58
N VAL A 65 6.25 6.02 8.61
CA VAL A 65 6.64 6.49 9.95
C VAL A 65 7.80 5.64 10.49
N PRO A 66 8.70 6.21 11.31
CA PRO A 66 9.65 5.42 12.07
C PRO A 66 8.93 4.53 13.09
N ASP A 67 9.44 3.30 13.29
CA ASP A 67 8.91 2.33 14.26
C ASP A 67 8.73 2.94 15.66
N SER A 68 9.68 3.78 16.10
CA SER A 68 9.62 4.45 17.40
C SER A 68 8.42 5.39 17.58
N MET A 69 7.75 5.79 16.49
CA MET A 69 6.60 6.70 16.50
C MET A 69 5.27 5.99 16.29
N VAL A 70 5.25 4.68 16.06
CA VAL A 70 4.01 3.92 15.80
C VAL A 70 3.06 4.00 16.99
N ASN A 71 3.57 3.87 18.21
CA ASN A 71 2.74 3.96 19.42
C ASN A 71 2.08 5.34 19.59
N ASP A 72 2.81 6.42 19.28
CA ASP A 72 2.27 7.79 19.34
C ASP A 72 1.18 8.00 18.29
N LEU A 73 1.35 7.41 17.10
CA LEU A 73 0.36 7.47 16.02
C LEU A 73 -0.92 6.72 16.40
N LEU A 74 -0.80 5.51 16.93
CA LEU A 74 -1.94 4.71 17.39
C LEU A 74 -2.71 5.40 18.52
N ALA A 75 -2.02 6.19 19.35
CA ALA A 75 -2.66 6.97 20.41
C ALA A 75 -3.57 8.10 19.89
N LEU A 76 -3.46 8.49 18.61
CA LEU A 76 -4.33 9.51 18.00
C LEU A 76 -5.74 9.02 17.72
N ASN A 77 -6.01 7.71 17.85
CA ASN A 77 -7.33 7.10 17.62
C ASN A 77 -7.92 7.45 16.24
N LEU A 78 -7.04 7.44 15.23
CA LEU A 78 -7.38 7.55 13.82
C LEU A 78 -7.53 6.15 13.22
N ASP A 79 -8.30 6.04 12.16
CA ASP A 79 -8.42 4.80 11.39
C ASP A 79 -7.16 4.64 10.52
N ILE A 80 -6.16 3.94 11.06
CA ILE A 80 -4.84 3.78 10.43
C ILE A 80 -4.50 2.30 10.38
N HIS A 81 -4.09 1.85 9.21
CA HIS A 81 -3.68 0.47 8.96
C HIS A 81 -2.19 0.43 8.63
N CYS A 82 -1.41 -0.27 9.45
CA CYS A 82 -0.03 -0.60 9.09
C CYS A 82 -0.05 -1.78 8.12
N ILE A 83 0.28 -1.51 6.85
CA ILE A 83 0.18 -2.49 5.77
C ILE A 83 1.51 -3.11 5.37
N GLY A 84 2.62 -2.69 5.98
CA GLY A 84 3.95 -3.10 5.55
C GLY A 84 5.07 -2.32 6.19
N GLU A 85 6.27 -2.51 5.65
CA GLU A 85 7.50 -1.84 6.09
C GLU A 85 8.36 -1.41 4.91
N ILE A 86 9.17 -0.36 5.13
CA ILE A 86 10.17 0.11 4.16
C ILE A 86 11.43 -0.74 4.31
N THR A 87 11.94 -1.24 3.19
CA THR A 87 13.10 -2.14 3.17
C THR A 87 14.30 -1.50 2.46
N ALA A 88 15.48 -2.04 2.74
CA ALA A 88 16.67 -1.72 1.96
C ALA A 88 16.59 -2.40 0.59
N GLY A 89 16.72 -1.65 -0.50
CA GLY A 89 16.55 -2.14 -1.87
C GLY A 89 15.70 -1.19 -2.70
N THR A 90 15.20 -1.64 -3.84
CA THR A 90 14.27 -0.86 -4.70
C THR A 90 13.03 -1.65 -5.11
N GLU A 91 12.89 -2.86 -4.59
CA GLU A 91 11.82 -3.78 -4.95
C GLU A 91 10.60 -3.58 -4.04
N ILE A 92 9.42 -3.85 -4.60
CA ILE A 92 8.19 -3.98 -3.83
C ILE A 92 7.86 -5.46 -3.78
N ASN A 93 7.80 -6.03 -2.58
CA ASN A 93 7.38 -7.41 -2.36
C ASN A 93 5.98 -7.44 -1.76
N LEU A 94 5.14 -8.36 -2.25
CA LEU A 94 3.80 -8.57 -1.75
C LEU A 94 3.74 -9.92 -1.02
N PHE A 95 3.14 -9.92 0.17
CA PHE A 95 3.02 -11.12 1.00
C PHE A 95 1.55 -11.46 1.27
N ASP A 96 1.19 -12.73 1.06
CA ASP A 96 -0.11 -13.27 1.45
C ASP A 96 -0.27 -13.42 2.97
N GLU A 97 -1.43 -13.91 3.44
CA GLU A 97 -1.67 -14.18 4.87
C GLU A 97 -0.74 -15.25 5.48
N HIS A 98 -0.01 -16.00 4.65
CA HIS A 98 0.93 -17.04 5.03
C HIS A 98 2.39 -16.59 4.94
N ASN A 99 2.65 -15.31 4.64
CA ASN A 99 3.97 -14.73 4.39
C ASN A 99 4.71 -15.36 3.19
N ASN A 100 3.98 -15.91 2.22
CA ASN A 100 4.56 -16.25 0.93
C ASN A 100 4.59 -15.00 0.05
N ASN A 101 5.69 -14.83 -0.68
CA ASN A 101 5.77 -13.82 -1.70
C ASN A 101 4.81 -14.19 -2.85
N VAL A 102 3.99 -13.23 -3.27
CA VAL A 102 3.01 -13.42 -4.34
C VAL A 102 3.21 -12.40 -5.45
N ASP A 103 3.16 -12.87 -6.69
CA ASP A 103 3.08 -12.02 -7.85
C ASP A 103 1.60 -11.74 -8.13
N ILE A 104 1.19 -10.48 -7.93
CA ILE A 104 -0.08 -9.99 -8.46
C ILE A 104 0.20 -9.45 -9.85
N ASP A 105 -0.62 -9.84 -10.83
CA ASP A 105 -0.50 -9.31 -12.19
C ASP A 105 -0.89 -7.83 -12.20
N THR A 106 0.10 -6.96 -12.00
CA THR A 106 -0.05 -5.50 -12.04
C THR A 106 -0.03 -4.96 -13.48
N ALA A 107 -0.16 -5.79 -14.51
CA ALA A 107 -0.24 -5.31 -15.90
C ALA A 107 -1.46 -4.42 -16.15
N GLN A 108 -2.44 -4.41 -15.24
CA GLN A 108 -3.32 -3.26 -15.04
C GLN A 108 -2.58 -2.21 -14.21
N LYS A 109 -1.57 -1.57 -14.79
CA LYS A 109 -0.97 -0.38 -14.20
C LYS A 109 -2.06 0.67 -14.05
N GLY A 110 -2.00 1.39 -12.93
CA GLY A 110 -2.86 2.52 -12.60
C GLY A 110 -3.09 3.46 -13.77
N TYR A 111 -4.18 4.22 -13.69
CA TYR A 111 -4.68 5.04 -14.78
C TYR A 111 -3.59 5.97 -15.36
N ASP A 112 -3.17 5.75 -16.60
CA ASP A 112 -2.28 6.66 -17.32
C ASP A 112 -3.14 7.58 -18.20
N HIS A 113 -3.22 8.87 -17.83
CA HIS A 113 -3.97 9.86 -18.60
C HIS A 113 -3.43 10.09 -20.02
N PHE A 114 -2.16 9.77 -20.32
CA PHE A 114 -1.53 10.22 -21.56
C PHE A 114 -0.62 9.24 -22.30
N GLY A 115 -0.12 8.16 -21.71
CA GLY A 115 0.66 7.11 -22.41
C GLY A 115 2.03 7.52 -22.98
#